data_AF-A0A7C5ASF5-F1
#
_entry.id   AF-A0A7C5ASF5-F1
#
_cell.length_a   1.000
_cell.length_b   1.000
_cell.length_c   1.000
_cell.angle_alpha   90.00
_cell.angle_beta   90.00
_cell.angle_gamma   90.00
#
_symmetry.space_group_name_H-M   'P 1'
#
loop_
_entity.id
_entity.type
_entity.pdbx_description
1 polymer ?
#
loop_
_entity_poly.entity_id
_entity_poly.type
_entity_poly.pdbx_seq_one_letter_code
_entity_poly.pdbx_strand_id
1 'polypeptide(L)' 'CYGDHRLAMTLAIAGLIASGQTTIQGTECIADSFPGFQECLLTLTEGAAL' A
#
# COMPACT_ATOMS: atom_id res chain seq x y z
N CYS A 1 -0.28 -2.31 11.01
CA CYS A 1 -1.64 -1.71 10.96
C CYS A 1 -2.61 -2.35 11.97
N TYR A 2 -2.16 -3.13 12.96
CA TYR A 2 -3.04 -3.75 13.98
C TYR A 2 -4.27 -4.50 13.39
N GLY A 3 -4.13 -5.08 12.20
CA GLY A 3 -5.22 -5.79 11.51
C GLY A 3 -6.20 -4.90 10.73
N ASP A 4 -6.06 -3.57 10.75
CA ASP A 4 -6.91 -2.68 9.96
C ASP A 4 -6.39 -2.57 8.52
N HIS A 5 -7.06 -3.27 7.61
CA HIS A 5 -6.75 -3.26 6.18
C HIS A 5 -6.93 -1.89 5.52
N ARG A 6 -7.83 -1.03 6.03
CA ARG A 6 -8.09 0.29 5.45
C ARG A 6 -6.92 1.19 5.79
N LEU A 7 -6.50 1.21 7.05
CA LEU A 7 -5.32 1.94 7.46
C LEU A 7 -4.08 1.48 6.69
N ALA A 8 -3.91 0.17 6.49
CA ALA A 8 -2.80 -0.37 5.73
C ALA A 8 -2.79 0.14 4.27
N MET A 9 -3.92 0.10 3.57
CA MET A 9 -4.04 0.62 2.20
C MET A 9 -3.86 2.14 2.15
N THR A 10 -4.43 2.89 3.09
CA THR A 10 -4.26 4.36 3.17
C THR A 10 -2.79 4.74 3.35
N LEU A 11 -2.06 4.05 4.23
CA LEU A 11 -0.63 4.29 4.44
C LEU A 11 0.18 3.92 3.19
N ALA A 12 -0.21 2.88 2.44
CA ALA A 12 0.47 2.52 1.19
C ALA A 12 0.37 3.63 0.14
N ILE A 13 -0.82 4.24 -0.01
CA ILE A 13 -1.00 5.40 -0.88
C ILE A 13 -0.21 6.62 -0.37
N ALA A 14 -0.26 6.89 0.93
CA ALA A 14 0.50 8.01 1.51
C ALA A 14 2.02 7.85 1.33
N GLY A 15 2.53 6.61 1.36
CA GLY A 15 3.93 6.28 1.13
C GLY A 15 4.43 6.66 -0.27
N LEU A 16 3.56 6.76 -1.27
CA LEU A 16 3.93 7.18 -2.63
C LEU A 16 4.44 8.62 -2.71
N ILE A 17 4.05 9.48 -1.77
CA ILE A 17 4.44 10.91 -1.73
C ILE A 17 5.30 11.24 -0.51
N ALA A 18 5.63 10.24 0.32
CA ALA A 18 6.45 10.44 1.50
C ALA A 18 7.91 10.73 1.11
N SER A 19 8.56 11.63 1.85
CA SER A 19 10.00 11.81 1.71
C SER A 19 10.75 10.66 2.40
N GLY A 20 11.56 9.94 1.64
CA GLY A 20 12.31 8.79 2.15
C GLY A 20 11.51 7.49 2.17
N GLN A 21 12.07 6.46 2.81
CA GLN A 21 11.48 5.12 2.82
C GLN A 21 10.30 5.03 3.80
N THR A 22 9.15 4.55 3.31
CA THR A 22 8.00 4.18 4.15
C THR A 22 7.97 2.67 4.34
N THR A 23 7.89 2.20 5.59
CA THR A 23 7.71 0.77 5.92
C THR A 23 6.40 0.61 6.69
N ILE A 24 5.50 -0.25 6.20
CA ILE A 24 4.21 -0.52 6.83
C ILE A 24 4.23 -1.97 7.31
N GLN A 25 4.02 -2.19 8.60
CA GLN A 25 3.93 -3.52 9.19
C GLN A 25 2.48 -4.02 9.22
N GLY A 26 2.29 -5.34 9.18
CA GLY A 26 0.97 -5.98 9.34
C GLY A 26 0.09 -5.97 8.07
N THR A 27 0.67 -5.75 6.89
CA THR A 27 -0.09 -5.58 5.63
C THR A 27 -0.78 -6.85 5.16
N GLU A 28 -0.54 -8.01 5.78
CA GLU A 28 -1.19 -9.28 5.46
C GLU A 28 -2.73 -9.21 5.50
N CYS A 29 -3.32 -8.37 6.37
CA CYS A 29 -4.77 -8.22 6.48
C CYS A 29 -5.41 -7.51 5.27
N ILE A 30 -4.62 -6.87 4.39
CA ILE A 30 -5.14 -6.20 3.19
C ILE A 30 -5.86 -7.23 2.30
N ALA A 31 -5.28 -8.41 2.13
CA ALA A 31 -5.78 -9.46 1.26
C ALA A 31 -7.17 -9.98 1.70
N ASP A 32 -7.54 -9.82 2.98
CA ASP A 32 -8.87 -10.20 3.48
C ASP A 32 -9.99 -9.33 2.86
N SER A 33 -9.68 -8.09 2.48
CA SER A 33 -10.65 -7.15 1.90
C SER A 33 -10.44 -6.84 0.43
N PHE A 34 -9.17 -6.77 0.00
CA PHE A 34 -8.80 -6.47 -1.37
C PHE A 34 -7.62 -7.36 -1.80
N PRO A 35 -7.91 -8.63 -2.14
CA PRO A 35 -6.93 -9.48 -2.81
C PRO A 35 -6.44 -8.79 -4.09
N GLY A 36 -5.13 -8.69 -4.28
CA GLY A 36 -4.52 -8.05 -5.45
C GLY A 36 -4.25 -6.55 -5.32
N PHE A 37 -4.41 -5.97 -4.12
CA PHE A 37 -4.16 -4.54 -3.90
C PHE A 37 -2.74 -4.10 -4.30
N GLN A 38 -1.72 -4.91 -3.98
CA GLN A 38 -0.34 -4.57 -4.29
C GLN A 38 -0.09 -4.52 -5.80
N GLU A 39 -0.58 -5.51 -6.55
CA GLU A 39 -0.47 -5.58 -8.00
C GLU A 39 -1.22 -4.43 -8.68
N CYS A 40 -2.40 -4.09 -8.17
CA CYS A 40 -3.17 -2.93 -8.62
C CYS A 40 -2.39 -1.63 -8.40
N LEU A 41 -1.83 -1.44 -7.21
CA LEU A 41 -1.02 -0.27 -6.86
C LEU A 41 0.22 -0.15 -7.75
N LEU A 42 0.93 -1.25 -8.00
CA LEU A 42 2.08 -1.29 -8.91
C LEU A 42 1.66 -0.90 -10.33
N THR A 43 0.58 -1.50 -10.86
CA THR A 43 0.07 -1.19 -12.21
C THR A 43 -0.23 0.30 -12.39
N LEU A 44 -0.77 0.95 -11.36
CA LEU A 44 -1.09 2.39 -11.40
C LEU A 44 0.14 3.29 -11.25
N THR A 45 1.23 2.77 -10.68
CA THR A 45 2.45 3.52 -10.36
C THR A 45 3.63 3.19 -11.27
N GLU A 46 3.54 2.18 -12.13
CA GLU A 46 4.55 1.84 -13.15
C GLU A 46 4.82 2.99 -14.14
N GLY A 47 3.91 3.97 -14.26
CA GLY A 47 4.14 5.22 -15.00
C GLY A 47 4.75 6.37 -14.19
N ALA A 48 4.95 6.21 -12.87
CA ALA A 48 5.46 7.24 -11.96
C ALA A 48 6.97 7.11 -11.67
N ALA A 49 7.63 6.08 -12.21
CA ALA A 49 9.09 5.97 -12.20
C ALA A 49 9.69 6.76 -13.40
N LEU A 50 9.75 8.09 -13.29
CA LEU A 50 10.55 8.98 -14.13
C LEU A 50 11.40 9.91 -13.26
#